data_AF-A0A965FFU9-F1
#
_entry.id   AF-A0A965FFU9-F1
#
_cell.length_a   1.000
_cell.length_b   1.000
_cell.length_c   1.000
_cell.angle_alpha   90.00
_cell.angle_beta   90.00
_cell.angle_gamma   90.00
#
_symmetry.space_group_name_H-M   'P 1'
#
loop_
_entity.id
_entity.type
_entity.pdbx_description
1 polymer ?
#
loop_
_entity_poly.entity_id
_entity_poly.type
_entity_poly.pdbx_seq_one_letter_code
_entity_poly.pdbx_strand_id
1 'polypeptide(L)'
;NKYKVPRLAFVNKMDRSGADFFKVVEQMRKRLKANPVPIVIPIGKEDTFTGVVDLIKMKAINWDEASQGMKFDYTEIPADLAAEAKTWREFMVEAAAEANEELMNKYLENGELSEAEIIEGLRLRTIATEIQPMLCGTAFKNKGVQRMLDAVIDFLPSPVDIPDVQGEDEGGKPVTRKADDKEGFSALAFKLMTDPFVGQLTFIRVYSGVLNKGDTVYNSVKGRKERIGRIVQMHANNREEVDEVLAGDIAACIGLKDVTTGESLCSPEKPIILERMVFPEPVIHVAVEPKTKSDQEKMGLALGRLAQEDPSFRVRSDEESGQTIISGMGELHLDIIVDRMKREFGVEASVGAPQVAYREAIKKKVEIEGKFVKQSGGKG
;
A
#
# COMPACT_ATOMS: atom_id res chain seq x y z
N ASN A 1 5.11 2.01 -12.76
CA ASN A 1 4.06 2.62 -13.61
C ASN A 1 2.78 1.79 -13.74
N LYS A 2 2.62 0.63 -13.06
CA LYS A 2 1.45 -0.26 -13.22
C LYS A 2 0.10 0.41 -12.90
N TYR A 3 0.03 1.16 -11.79
CA TYR A 3 -1.21 1.77 -11.30
C TYR A 3 -1.31 3.28 -11.53
N LYS A 4 -0.40 3.86 -12.34
CA LYS A 4 -0.36 5.31 -12.65
C LYS A 4 -0.65 6.25 -11.46
N VAL A 5 -0.05 5.95 -10.30
CA VAL A 5 -0.29 6.72 -9.07
C VAL A 5 0.55 8.01 -9.07
N PRO A 6 -0.08 9.19 -8.92
CA PRO A 6 0.59 10.46 -8.68
C PRO A 6 1.43 10.40 -7.40
N ARG A 7 2.66 10.93 -7.44
CA ARG A 7 3.64 10.77 -6.37
C ARG A 7 4.42 12.05 -6.16
N LEU A 8 4.64 12.39 -4.89
CA LEU A 8 5.69 13.31 -4.48
C LEU A 8 6.91 12.53 -3.97
N ALA A 9 8.06 13.18 -3.95
CA ALA A 9 9.28 12.63 -3.38
C ALA A 9 9.73 13.50 -2.20
N PHE A 10 9.88 12.88 -1.02
CA PHE A 10 10.39 13.53 0.17
C PHE A 10 11.76 12.95 0.54
N VAL A 11 12.81 13.74 0.37
CA VAL A 11 14.17 13.38 0.77
C VAL A 11 14.31 13.60 2.27
N ASN A 12 14.11 12.52 3.02
CA ASN A 12 14.23 12.51 4.48
C ASN A 12 15.70 12.36 4.92
N LYS A 13 15.97 12.65 6.20
CA LYS A 13 17.26 12.52 6.88
C LYS A 13 18.34 13.47 6.34
N MET A 14 17.94 14.70 6.00
CA MET A 14 18.89 15.77 5.61
C MET A 14 19.88 16.15 6.71
N ASP A 15 19.64 15.71 7.95
CA ASP A 15 20.50 15.89 9.13
C ASP A 15 21.64 14.86 9.26
N ARG A 16 21.73 13.86 8.37
CA ARG A 16 22.73 12.78 8.47
C ARG A 16 23.97 13.06 7.65
N SER A 17 25.12 12.56 8.11
CA SER A 17 26.38 12.63 7.36
C SER A 17 26.23 11.98 5.97
N GLY A 18 26.71 12.68 4.95
CA GLY A 18 26.55 12.31 3.54
C GLY A 18 25.19 12.68 2.94
N ALA A 19 24.35 13.47 3.63
CA ALA A 19 23.09 13.95 3.08
C ALA A 19 23.34 14.95 1.94
N ASP A 20 22.86 14.59 0.75
CA ASP A 20 22.99 15.41 -0.45
C ASP A 20 21.69 15.33 -1.26
N PHE A 21 20.94 16.43 -1.26
CA PHE A 21 19.65 16.53 -1.93
C PHE A 21 19.80 16.43 -3.46
N PHE A 22 20.75 17.14 -4.06
CA PHE A 22 20.93 17.17 -5.51
C PHE A 22 21.45 15.85 -6.05
N LYS A 23 22.26 15.13 -5.27
CA LYS A 23 22.63 13.75 -5.60
C LYS A 23 21.41 12.82 -5.67
N VAL A 24 20.40 13.02 -4.81
CA VAL A 24 19.14 12.24 -4.87
C VAL A 24 18.33 12.62 -6.10
N VAL A 25 18.27 13.90 -6.47
CA VAL A 25 17.66 14.36 -7.74
C VAL A 25 18.27 13.62 -8.93
N GLU A 26 19.60 13.55 -9.00
CA GLU A 26 20.28 12.81 -10.07
C GLU A 26 20.00 11.31 -10.03
N GLN A 27 19.97 10.70 -8.85
CA GLN A 27 19.69 9.27 -8.71
C GLN A 27 18.27 8.93 -9.16
N MET A 28 17.29 9.79 -8.85
CA MET A 28 15.91 9.61 -9.34
C MET A 28 15.86 9.65 -10.87
N ARG A 29 16.56 10.60 -11.51
CA ARG A 29 16.68 10.66 -12.98
C ARG A 29 17.38 9.43 -13.56
N LYS A 30 18.56 9.07 -13.04
CA LYS A 30 19.42 8.00 -13.61
C LYS A 30 18.90 6.59 -13.34
N ARG A 31 18.44 6.31 -12.11
CA ARG A 31 18.08 4.95 -11.67
C ARG A 31 16.59 4.63 -11.85
N LEU A 32 15.72 5.58 -11.51
CA LEU A 32 14.27 5.39 -11.60
C LEU A 32 13.69 5.88 -12.92
N LYS A 33 14.47 6.60 -13.74
CA LYS A 33 14.00 7.27 -14.96
C LYS A 33 12.81 8.18 -14.69
N ALA A 34 12.80 8.79 -13.51
CA ALA A 34 11.79 9.73 -13.05
C ALA A 34 12.10 11.15 -13.53
N ASN A 35 11.11 12.05 -13.50
CA ASN A 35 11.29 13.48 -13.77
C ASN A 35 11.10 14.30 -12.48
N PRO A 36 12.12 14.33 -11.60
CA PRO A 36 12.04 15.10 -10.37
C PRO A 36 12.10 16.61 -10.61
N VAL A 37 11.19 17.32 -9.95
CA VAL A 37 11.13 18.79 -9.95
C VAL A 37 11.30 19.29 -8.52
N PRO A 38 12.47 19.82 -8.14
CA PRO A 38 12.67 20.43 -6.83
C PRO A 38 11.72 21.62 -6.62
N ILE A 39 10.93 21.56 -5.55
CA ILE A 39 10.07 22.66 -5.11
C ILE A 39 10.69 23.39 -3.91
N VAL A 40 11.59 22.71 -3.22
CA VAL A 40 12.40 23.27 -2.14
C VAL A 40 13.86 22.92 -2.34
N ILE A 41 14.75 23.76 -1.81
CA ILE A 41 16.19 23.44 -1.68
C ILE A 41 16.61 23.50 -0.20
N PRO A 42 17.54 22.65 0.25
CA PRO A 42 17.97 22.62 1.64
C PRO A 42 18.81 23.85 2.01
N ILE A 43 18.65 24.34 3.24
CA ILE A 43 19.53 25.34 3.85
C ILE A 43 20.50 24.62 4.79
N GLY A 44 21.78 24.66 4.44
CA GLY A 44 22.84 23.90 5.10
C GLY A 44 22.84 22.42 4.71
N LYS A 45 23.81 21.67 5.25
CA LYS A 45 23.98 20.23 5.01
C LYS A 45 24.30 19.51 6.31
N GLU A 46 23.81 18.27 6.44
CA GLU A 46 24.11 17.39 7.58
C GLU A 46 23.76 18.08 8.91
N ASP A 47 24.73 18.22 9.83
CA ASP A 47 24.53 18.85 11.13
C ASP A 47 24.18 20.35 11.04
N THR A 48 24.52 21.02 9.94
CA THR A 48 24.20 22.44 9.69
C THR A 48 22.83 22.64 9.02
N PHE A 49 22.06 21.57 8.81
CA PHE A 49 20.73 21.67 8.22
C PHE A 49 19.76 22.42 9.15
N THR A 50 19.38 23.63 8.74
CA THR A 50 18.58 24.57 9.55
C THR A 50 17.17 24.75 9.00
N GLY A 51 16.99 24.62 7.69
CA GLY A 51 15.72 24.90 7.04
C GLY A 51 15.69 24.52 5.56
N VAL A 52 14.69 25.03 4.84
CA VAL A 52 14.55 24.85 3.40
C VAL A 52 14.12 26.17 2.77
N VAL A 53 14.54 26.43 1.53
CA VAL A 53 14.00 27.52 0.72
C VAL A 53 12.82 27.00 -0.07
N ASP A 54 11.67 27.65 0.06
CA ASP A 54 10.50 27.41 -0.78
C ASP A 54 10.66 28.21 -2.08
N LEU A 55 10.80 27.50 -3.20
CA LEU A 55 11.04 28.12 -4.51
C LEU A 55 9.78 28.77 -5.10
N ILE A 56 8.59 28.38 -4.64
CA ILE A 56 7.31 28.96 -5.10
C ILE A 56 7.17 30.36 -4.53
N LYS A 57 7.32 30.48 -3.21
CA LYS A 57 7.23 31.77 -2.49
C LYS A 57 8.52 32.59 -2.50
N MET A 58 9.64 31.99 -2.90
CA MET A 58 11.00 32.55 -2.81
C MET A 58 11.34 33.07 -1.41
N LYS A 59 11.08 32.24 -0.41
CA LYS A 59 11.40 32.52 1.00
C LYS A 59 12.08 31.34 1.66
N ALA A 60 13.01 31.62 2.56
CA ALA A 60 13.56 30.61 3.44
C ALA A 60 12.56 30.30 4.56
N ILE A 61 12.39 29.02 4.86
CA ILE A 61 11.62 28.52 5.99
C ILE A 61 12.61 27.97 6.99
N ASN A 62 12.70 28.63 8.14
CA ASN A 62 13.52 28.19 9.26
C ASN A 62 12.60 27.69 10.38
N TRP A 63 12.90 26.50 10.89
CA TRP A 63 12.14 25.91 12.00
C TRP A 63 12.89 26.11 13.31
N ASP A 64 12.14 26.57 14.32
CA ASP A 64 12.67 26.68 15.67
C ASP A 64 12.79 25.29 16.32
N GLU A 65 14.01 24.93 16.71
CA GLU A 65 14.31 23.65 17.36
C GLU A 65 13.64 23.55 18.74
N ALA A 66 13.51 24.66 19.47
CA ALA A 66 12.90 24.65 20.80
C ALA A 66 11.41 24.29 20.75
N SER A 67 10.73 24.68 19.69
CA SER A 67 9.32 24.36 19.45
C SER A 67 9.07 22.98 18.81
N GLN A 68 10.12 22.17 18.59
CA GLN A 68 10.03 20.92 17.82
C GLN A 68 9.33 21.10 16.45
N GLY A 69 9.54 22.24 15.80
CA GLY A 69 8.97 22.54 14.48
C GLY A 69 7.52 23.07 14.50
N MET A 70 6.93 23.38 15.66
CA MET A 70 5.61 24.04 15.71
C MET A 70 5.66 25.49 15.24
N LYS A 71 6.77 26.18 15.48
CA LYS A 71 7.01 27.54 15.01
C LYS A 71 8.01 27.52 13.87
N PHE A 72 7.68 28.24 12.81
CA PHE A 72 8.56 28.49 11.68
C PHE A 72 8.40 29.93 11.23
N ASP A 73 9.50 30.50 10.75
CA ASP A 73 9.54 31.86 10.25
C ASP A 73 9.91 31.85 8.77
N TYR A 74 9.19 32.66 8.00
CA TYR A 74 9.58 32.98 6.64
C TYR A 74 10.59 34.13 6.67
N THR A 75 11.83 33.83 6.30
CA THR A 75 12.91 34.82 6.19
C THR A 75 13.32 35.01 4.74
N GLU A 76 14.13 36.04 4.49
CA GLU A 76 14.80 36.18 3.19
C GLU A 76 15.74 34.99 2.93
N ILE A 77 15.93 34.69 1.64
CA ILE A 77 16.82 33.61 1.22
C ILE A 77 18.27 34.01 1.57
N PRO A 78 19.04 33.11 2.20
CA PRO A 78 20.47 33.35 2.44
C PRO A 78 21.21 33.73 1.15
N ALA A 79 22.09 34.74 1.23
CA ALA A 79 22.75 35.31 0.05
C ALA A 79 23.60 34.28 -0.73
N ASP A 80 24.15 33.30 -0.03
CA ASP A 80 24.90 32.17 -0.59
C ASP A 80 24.03 31.22 -1.43
N LEU A 81 22.74 31.11 -1.09
CA LEU A 81 21.78 30.26 -1.80
C LEU A 81 20.94 31.00 -2.84
N ALA A 82 20.99 32.34 -2.90
CA ALA A 82 20.14 33.14 -3.77
C ALA A 82 20.31 32.79 -5.27
N ALA A 83 21.55 32.60 -5.73
CA ALA A 83 21.84 32.24 -7.13
C ALA A 83 21.38 30.81 -7.47
N GLU A 84 21.55 29.88 -6.54
CA GLU A 84 21.11 28.49 -6.68
C GLU A 84 19.57 28.41 -6.67
N ALA A 85 18.93 29.12 -5.74
CA ALA A 85 17.47 29.21 -5.65
C ALA A 85 16.86 29.78 -6.94
N LYS A 86 17.49 30.81 -7.54
CA LYS A 86 17.03 31.36 -8.81
C LYS A 86 17.09 30.34 -9.95
N THR A 87 18.22 29.64 -10.08
CA THR A 87 18.41 28.59 -11.09
C THR A 87 17.36 27.48 -10.95
N TRP A 88 17.12 27.00 -9.73
CA TRP A 88 16.14 25.95 -9.50
C TRP A 88 14.69 26.43 -9.63
N ARG A 89 14.42 27.71 -9.32
CA ARG A 89 13.13 28.33 -9.60
C ARG A 89 12.86 28.41 -11.09
N GLU A 90 13.82 28.83 -11.90
CA GLU A 90 13.68 28.86 -13.36
C GLU A 90 13.35 27.46 -13.90
N PHE A 91 14.08 26.43 -13.47
CA PHE A 91 13.77 25.04 -13.82
C PHE A 91 12.37 24.59 -13.39
N MET A 92 11.94 24.98 -12.17
CA MET A 92 10.61 24.65 -11.65
C MET A 92 9.49 25.36 -12.43
N VAL A 93 9.68 26.64 -12.78
CA VAL A 93 8.70 27.43 -13.54
C VAL A 93 8.61 26.94 -14.98
N GLU A 94 9.73 26.59 -15.61
CA GLU A 94 9.76 25.94 -16.92
C GLU A 94 8.97 24.63 -16.89
N ALA A 95 9.21 23.80 -15.86
CA ALA A 95 8.43 22.58 -15.67
C ALA A 95 6.94 22.85 -15.41
N ALA A 96 6.56 23.92 -14.72
CA ALA A 96 5.16 24.28 -14.54
C ALA A 96 4.51 24.77 -15.85
N ALA A 97 5.25 25.53 -16.67
CA ALA A 97 4.78 26.07 -17.94
C ALA A 97 4.48 24.97 -18.97
N GLU A 98 5.22 23.86 -18.96
CA GLU A 98 4.96 22.68 -19.80
C GLU A 98 3.62 21.96 -19.53
N ALA A 99 2.86 22.36 -18.50
CA ALA A 99 1.60 21.70 -18.16
C ALA A 99 0.51 21.87 -19.22
N ASN A 100 0.40 23.06 -19.84
CA ASN A 100 -0.57 23.34 -20.89
C ASN A 100 -0.11 24.51 -21.79
N GLU A 101 -0.76 24.68 -22.95
CA GLU A 101 -0.40 25.71 -23.92
C GLU A 101 -0.55 27.15 -23.38
N GLU A 102 -1.53 27.38 -22.50
CA GLU A 102 -1.79 28.70 -21.93
C GLU A 102 -0.64 29.17 -21.02
N LEU A 103 -0.22 28.32 -20.08
CA LEU A 103 0.91 28.58 -19.19
C LEU A 103 2.23 28.68 -19.97
N MET A 104 2.42 27.84 -20.99
CA MET A 104 3.59 27.91 -21.87
C MET A 104 3.68 29.25 -22.60
N ASN A 105 2.59 29.69 -23.24
CA ASN A 105 2.56 30.96 -23.95
C ASN A 105 2.80 32.14 -23.00
N LYS A 106 2.16 32.12 -21.82
CA LYS A 106 2.33 33.18 -20.82
C LYS A 106 3.77 33.28 -20.31
N TYR A 107 4.43 32.14 -20.11
CA TYR A 107 5.84 32.08 -19.72
C TYR A 107 6.77 32.59 -20.84
N LEU A 108 6.51 32.23 -22.10
CA LEU A 108 7.30 32.72 -23.23
C LEU A 108 7.16 34.23 -23.47
N GLU A 109 5.97 34.79 -23.22
CA GLU A 109 5.69 36.22 -23.40
C GLU A 109 6.21 37.08 -22.24
N ASN A 110 5.96 36.67 -21.00
CA ASN A 110 6.21 37.50 -19.82
C ASN A 110 7.42 37.06 -19.00
N GLY A 111 7.95 35.85 -19.25
CA GLY A 111 9.09 35.28 -18.51
C GLY A 111 8.77 34.82 -17.08
N GLU A 112 7.55 35.04 -16.58
CA GLU A 112 7.15 34.75 -15.21
C GLU A 112 5.72 34.18 -15.13
N LEU A 113 5.49 33.31 -14.15
CA LEU A 113 4.18 32.79 -13.77
C LEU A 113 3.87 33.20 -12.32
N SER A 114 2.60 33.45 -12.00
CA SER A 114 2.18 33.71 -10.63
C SER A 114 2.29 32.46 -9.75
N GLU A 115 2.32 32.62 -8.42
CA GLU A 115 2.40 31.48 -7.50
C GLU A 115 1.26 30.47 -7.71
N ALA A 116 0.04 30.95 -7.96
CA ALA A 116 -1.12 30.11 -8.21
C ALA A 116 -0.97 29.30 -9.50
N GLU A 117 -0.47 29.92 -10.57
CA GLU A 117 -0.24 29.27 -11.87
C GLU A 117 0.89 28.24 -11.80
N ILE A 118 1.95 28.53 -11.04
CA ILE A 118 3.03 27.56 -10.78
C ILE A 118 2.44 26.34 -10.07
N ILE A 119 1.63 26.55 -9.03
CA ILE A 119 1.01 25.45 -8.27
C ILE A 119 0.08 24.63 -9.18
N GLU A 120 -0.76 25.30 -9.98
CA GLU A 120 -1.67 24.66 -10.93
C GLU A 120 -0.92 23.82 -11.98
N GLY A 121 0.10 24.39 -12.63
CA GLY A 121 0.90 23.69 -13.63
C GLY A 121 1.61 22.47 -13.05
N LEU A 122 2.23 22.61 -11.87
CA LEU A 122 2.86 21.48 -11.18
C LEU A 122 1.84 20.42 -10.76
N ARG A 123 0.65 20.81 -10.29
CA ARG A 123 -0.42 19.89 -9.90
C ARG A 123 -0.90 19.07 -11.09
N LEU A 124 -1.21 19.72 -12.22
CA LEU A 124 -1.68 19.06 -13.44
C LEU A 124 -0.70 17.98 -13.91
N ARG A 125 0.59 18.33 -13.99
CA ARG A 125 1.64 17.38 -14.40
C ARG A 125 1.90 16.27 -13.36
N THR A 126 1.71 16.57 -12.08
CA THR A 126 1.84 15.58 -11.01
C THR A 126 0.73 14.53 -11.10
N ILE A 127 -0.52 14.97 -11.30
CA ILE A 127 -1.69 14.10 -11.48
C ILE A 127 -1.56 13.28 -12.77
N ALA A 128 -1.05 13.88 -13.84
CA ALA A 128 -0.72 13.17 -15.08
C ALA A 128 0.46 12.20 -14.95
N THR A 129 1.14 12.15 -13.80
CA THR A 129 2.32 11.32 -13.50
C THR A 129 3.57 11.65 -14.32
N GLU A 130 3.62 12.84 -14.91
CA GLU A 130 4.73 13.30 -15.75
C GLU A 130 5.91 13.79 -14.92
N ILE A 131 5.63 14.46 -13.81
CA ILE A 131 6.64 15.00 -12.90
C ILE A 131 6.47 14.44 -11.48
N GLN A 132 7.54 14.54 -10.70
CA GLN A 132 7.52 14.22 -9.27
C GLN A 132 8.04 15.42 -8.48
N PRO A 133 7.14 16.21 -7.87
CA PRO A 133 7.49 17.24 -6.90
C PRO A 133 8.45 16.70 -5.84
N MET A 134 9.62 17.34 -5.72
CA MET A 134 10.65 16.97 -4.76
C MET A 134 10.74 17.98 -3.63
N LEU A 135 10.62 17.45 -2.42
CA LEU A 135 10.79 18.15 -1.16
C LEU A 135 11.90 17.50 -0.33
N CYS A 136 12.41 18.21 0.67
CA CYS A 136 13.40 17.67 1.60
C CYS A 136 13.13 18.12 3.03
N GLY A 137 13.71 17.38 3.98
CA GLY A 137 13.63 17.71 5.39
C GLY A 137 14.21 16.64 6.30
N THR A 138 13.98 16.80 7.59
CA THR A 138 14.30 15.81 8.61
C THR A 138 13.07 15.55 9.48
N ALA A 139 12.48 14.37 9.32
CA ALA A 139 11.39 13.92 10.18
C ALA A 139 11.87 13.67 11.62
N PHE A 140 13.18 13.45 11.84
CA PHE A 140 13.72 13.24 13.18
C PHE A 140 13.81 14.53 13.98
N LYS A 141 14.21 15.65 13.34
CA LYS A 141 14.25 16.98 13.99
C LYS A 141 13.00 17.83 13.69
N ASN A 142 11.94 17.25 13.13
CA ASN A 142 10.66 17.90 12.79
C ASN A 142 10.78 19.15 11.89
N LYS A 143 11.72 19.14 10.94
CA LYS A 143 11.92 20.25 9.98
C LYS A 143 11.52 19.80 8.58
N GLY A 144 10.69 20.57 7.88
CA GLY A 144 10.26 20.31 6.50
C GLY A 144 9.07 19.37 6.33
N VAL A 145 8.62 18.68 7.40
CA VAL A 145 7.44 17.79 7.33
C VAL A 145 6.16 18.59 7.09
N GLN A 146 6.05 19.76 7.72
CA GLN A 146 4.92 20.68 7.60
C GLN A 146 4.76 21.15 6.16
N ARG A 147 5.85 21.62 5.54
CA ARG A 147 5.84 22.03 4.12
C ARG A 147 5.53 20.87 3.17
N MET A 148 5.95 19.66 3.53
CA MET A 148 5.57 18.45 2.79
C MET A 148 4.07 18.15 2.88
N LEU A 149 3.43 18.36 4.03
CA LEU A 149 1.99 18.25 4.18
C LEU A 149 1.23 19.30 3.35
N ASP A 150 1.73 20.53 3.29
CA ASP A 150 1.17 21.55 2.39
C ASP A 150 1.26 21.09 0.92
N ALA A 151 2.41 20.55 0.52
CA ALA A 151 2.62 20.02 -0.83
C ALA A 151 1.73 18.80 -1.16
N VAL A 152 1.31 18.02 -0.16
CA VAL A 152 0.32 16.95 -0.35
C VAL A 152 -1.01 17.55 -0.79
N ILE A 153 -1.45 18.65 -0.15
CA ILE A 153 -2.70 19.33 -0.52
C ILE A 153 -2.56 20.00 -1.89
N ASP A 154 -1.45 20.70 -2.12
CA ASP A 154 -1.19 21.46 -3.34
C ASP A 154 -1.12 20.56 -4.59
N PHE A 155 -0.46 19.39 -4.50
CA PHE A 155 -0.07 18.61 -5.69
C PHE A 155 -0.68 17.22 -5.80
N LEU A 156 -1.13 16.57 -4.71
CA LEU A 156 -1.74 15.25 -4.81
C LEU A 156 -3.23 15.32 -5.17
N PRO A 157 -3.75 14.30 -5.90
CA PRO A 157 -5.12 14.31 -6.38
C PRO A 157 -6.14 14.17 -5.25
N SER A 158 -7.26 14.86 -5.43
CA SER A 158 -8.52 14.52 -4.78
C SER A 158 -9.14 13.29 -5.46
N PRO A 159 -10.05 12.52 -4.82
CA PRO A 159 -10.73 11.40 -5.46
C PRO A 159 -11.44 11.77 -6.78
N VAL A 160 -11.86 13.02 -6.94
CA VAL A 160 -12.49 13.55 -8.16
C VAL A 160 -11.50 13.87 -9.30
N ASP A 161 -10.21 14.01 -8.99
CA ASP A 161 -9.17 14.33 -9.97
C ASP A 161 -8.62 13.09 -10.69
N ILE A 162 -8.99 11.90 -10.20
CA ILE A 162 -8.52 10.61 -10.71
C ILE A 162 -9.57 10.07 -11.70
N PRO A 163 -9.16 9.38 -12.78
CA PRO A 163 -10.11 8.74 -13.69
C PRO A 163 -11.08 7.79 -12.97
N ASP A 164 -12.28 7.67 -13.53
CA ASP A 164 -13.32 6.73 -13.10
C ASP A 164 -12.74 5.33 -12.86
N VAL A 165 -13.20 4.68 -11.79
CA VAL A 165 -12.76 3.31 -11.51
C VAL A 165 -13.33 2.38 -12.57
N GLN A 166 -12.46 1.53 -13.11
CA GLN A 166 -12.80 0.54 -14.12
C GLN A 166 -13.08 -0.81 -13.45
N GLY A 167 -14.05 -1.53 -13.99
CA GLY A 167 -14.39 -2.88 -13.58
C GLY A 167 -15.17 -3.62 -14.67
N GLU A 168 -15.69 -4.78 -14.31
CA GLU A 168 -16.51 -5.63 -15.17
C GLU A 168 -17.87 -5.89 -14.51
N ASP A 169 -18.94 -6.02 -15.29
CA ASP A 169 -20.20 -6.58 -14.79
C ASP A 169 -20.10 -8.11 -14.62
N GLU A 170 -21.14 -8.74 -14.08
CA GLU A 170 -21.18 -10.21 -13.92
C GLU A 170 -21.09 -10.97 -15.25
N GLY A 171 -21.40 -10.31 -16.37
CA GLY A 171 -21.30 -10.84 -17.72
C GLY A 171 -19.94 -10.59 -18.39
N GLY A 172 -18.98 -9.98 -17.69
CA GLY A 172 -17.65 -9.66 -18.20
C GLY A 172 -17.60 -8.44 -19.13
N LYS A 173 -18.65 -7.60 -19.15
CA LYS A 173 -18.62 -6.35 -19.91
C LYS A 173 -17.93 -5.25 -19.09
N PRO A 174 -17.09 -4.42 -19.72
CA PRO A 174 -16.44 -3.32 -19.03
C PRO A 174 -17.46 -2.27 -18.58
N VAL A 175 -17.38 -1.87 -17.31
CA VAL A 175 -18.22 -0.86 -16.67
C VAL A 175 -17.31 0.11 -15.90
N THR A 176 -17.70 1.38 -15.86
CA THR A 176 -17.01 2.39 -15.05
C THR A 176 -17.94 2.94 -13.97
N ARG A 177 -17.33 3.48 -12.91
CA ARG A 177 -18.01 4.24 -11.85
C ARG A 177 -17.26 5.54 -11.60
N LYS A 178 -17.99 6.65 -11.57
CA LYS A 178 -17.48 7.97 -11.19
C LYS A 178 -17.42 8.08 -9.67
N ALA A 179 -16.51 8.92 -9.20
CA ALA A 179 -16.47 9.32 -7.80
C ALA A 179 -17.60 10.30 -7.48
N ASP A 180 -18.84 9.80 -7.45
CA ASP A 180 -20.05 10.54 -7.11
C ASP A 180 -20.88 9.75 -6.08
N ASP A 181 -21.38 10.46 -5.06
CA ASP A 181 -22.22 9.92 -3.99
C ASP A 181 -23.60 9.45 -4.52
N LYS A 182 -24.06 9.99 -5.65
CA LYS A 182 -25.34 9.60 -6.27
C LYS A 182 -25.24 8.33 -7.11
N GLU A 183 -24.04 7.84 -7.37
CA GLU A 183 -23.84 6.64 -8.17
C GLU A 183 -24.09 5.36 -7.35
N GLY A 184 -24.20 4.21 -8.03
CA GLY A 184 -24.39 2.94 -7.35
C GLY A 184 -23.15 2.56 -6.55
N PHE A 185 -23.32 2.22 -5.27
CA PHE A 185 -22.23 1.90 -4.36
C PHE A 185 -21.21 0.91 -4.96
N SER A 186 -19.92 1.26 -4.86
CA SER A 186 -18.80 0.38 -5.17
C SER A 186 -17.61 0.66 -4.25
N ALA A 187 -17.02 -0.40 -3.72
CA ALA A 187 -15.88 -0.35 -2.82
C ALA A 187 -14.98 -1.57 -2.99
N LEU A 188 -13.70 -1.41 -2.65
CA LEU A 188 -12.71 -2.49 -2.65
C LEU A 188 -12.24 -2.77 -1.22
N ALA A 189 -12.33 -4.01 -0.78
CA ALA A 189 -11.71 -4.47 0.45
C ALA A 189 -10.21 -4.67 0.22
N PHE A 190 -9.35 -3.88 0.86
CA PHE A 190 -7.90 -3.92 0.60
C PHE A 190 -7.07 -4.42 1.78
N LYS A 191 -7.66 -4.53 2.98
CA LYS A 191 -6.97 -5.08 4.14
C LYS A 191 -7.98 -5.69 5.11
N LEU A 192 -7.66 -6.85 5.64
CA LEU A 192 -8.34 -7.41 6.80
C LEU A 192 -7.41 -7.37 8.00
N MET A 193 -8.00 -7.10 9.16
CA MET A 193 -7.28 -7.07 10.42
C MET A 193 -8.20 -7.59 11.51
N THR A 194 -7.75 -8.59 12.25
CA THR A 194 -8.47 -9.06 13.43
C THR A 194 -8.12 -8.18 14.63
N ASP A 195 -9.11 -7.46 15.16
CA ASP A 195 -8.95 -6.70 16.40
C ASP A 195 -9.51 -7.50 17.61
N PRO A 196 -8.81 -7.54 18.75
CA PRO A 196 -9.26 -8.28 19.93
C PRO A 196 -10.61 -7.84 20.52
N PHE A 197 -10.99 -6.57 20.35
CA PHE A 197 -12.18 -5.99 20.99
C PHE A 197 -13.39 -5.96 20.06
N VAL A 198 -13.18 -5.60 18.79
CA VAL A 198 -14.28 -5.43 17.82
C VAL A 198 -14.41 -6.58 16.82
N GLY A 199 -13.47 -7.53 16.83
CA GLY A 199 -13.45 -8.66 15.90
C GLY A 199 -12.79 -8.30 14.58
N GLN A 200 -13.23 -8.94 13.49
CA GLN A 200 -12.64 -8.76 12.17
C GLN A 200 -13.03 -7.42 11.56
N LEU A 201 -12.03 -6.60 11.26
CA LEU A 201 -12.12 -5.33 10.55
C LEU A 201 -11.75 -5.53 9.09
N THR A 202 -12.65 -5.15 8.19
CA THR A 202 -12.38 -5.10 6.75
C THR A 202 -12.25 -3.65 6.32
N PHE A 203 -11.03 -3.24 5.98
CA PHE A 203 -10.77 -1.92 5.43
C PHE A 203 -11.21 -1.88 3.98
N ILE A 204 -12.07 -0.91 3.69
CA ILE A 204 -12.63 -0.68 2.37
C ILE A 204 -12.25 0.72 1.88
N ARG A 205 -12.01 0.82 0.58
CA ARG A 205 -11.95 2.08 -0.15
C ARG A 205 -13.24 2.22 -0.94
N VAL A 206 -14.04 3.24 -0.66
CA VAL A 206 -15.25 3.55 -1.43
C VAL A 206 -14.85 4.34 -2.66
N TYR A 207 -15.28 3.88 -3.84
CA TYR A 207 -15.02 4.55 -5.12
C TYR A 207 -16.22 5.32 -5.64
N SER A 208 -17.44 4.84 -5.35
CA SER A 208 -18.68 5.50 -5.79
C SER A 208 -19.84 5.15 -4.86
N GLY A 209 -20.84 6.01 -4.81
CA GLY A 209 -22.02 5.87 -3.96
C GLY A 209 -21.73 6.03 -2.46
N VAL A 210 -22.76 5.79 -1.65
CA VAL A 210 -22.72 5.92 -0.19
C VAL A 210 -22.93 4.57 0.48
N LEU A 211 -22.22 4.32 1.57
CA LEU A 211 -22.41 3.16 2.43
C LEU A 211 -22.96 3.59 3.79
N ASN A 212 -24.16 3.14 4.14
CA ASN A 212 -24.73 3.40 5.46
C ASN A 212 -24.57 2.21 6.39
N LYS A 213 -24.54 2.49 7.69
CA LYS A 213 -24.60 1.49 8.74
C LYS A 213 -25.88 0.68 8.64
N GLY A 214 -25.75 -0.65 8.58
CA GLY A 214 -26.89 -1.57 8.45
C GLY A 214 -27.21 -1.99 7.02
N ASP A 215 -26.60 -1.36 6.01
CA ASP A 215 -26.84 -1.66 4.61
C ASP A 215 -26.44 -3.10 4.24
N THR A 216 -27.12 -3.63 3.22
CA THR A 216 -26.79 -4.93 2.64
C THR A 216 -26.05 -4.69 1.33
N VAL A 217 -24.76 -5.05 1.31
CA VAL A 217 -23.89 -4.95 0.14
C VAL A 217 -23.78 -6.31 -0.55
N TYR A 218 -23.39 -6.29 -1.81
CA TYR A 218 -23.16 -7.47 -2.63
C TYR A 218 -21.67 -7.66 -2.91
N ASN A 219 -21.14 -8.81 -2.53
CA ASN A 219 -19.82 -9.24 -2.95
C ASN A 219 -19.93 -9.84 -4.36
N SER A 220 -19.57 -9.06 -5.36
CA SER A 220 -19.67 -9.42 -6.78
C SER A 220 -18.69 -10.51 -7.22
N VAL A 221 -17.65 -10.78 -6.41
CA VAL A 221 -16.65 -11.83 -6.71
C VAL A 221 -17.17 -13.20 -6.29
N LYS A 222 -17.79 -13.29 -5.10
CA LYS A 222 -18.31 -14.55 -4.53
C LYS A 222 -19.80 -14.76 -4.77
N GLY A 223 -20.50 -13.75 -5.25
CA GLY A 223 -21.93 -13.75 -5.47
C GLY A 223 -22.76 -13.81 -4.19
N ARG A 224 -22.24 -13.27 -3.07
CA ARG A 224 -22.89 -13.33 -1.74
C ARG A 224 -23.32 -11.95 -1.28
N LYS A 225 -24.45 -11.90 -0.56
CA LYS A 225 -24.91 -10.69 0.13
C LYS A 225 -24.31 -10.65 1.52
N GLU A 226 -23.79 -9.50 1.88
CA GLU A 226 -23.15 -9.22 3.17
C GLU A 226 -23.87 -8.04 3.83
N ARG A 227 -23.98 -8.08 5.16
CA ARG A 227 -24.63 -7.00 5.91
C ARG A 227 -23.60 -6.23 6.71
N ILE A 228 -23.56 -4.92 6.52
CA ILE A 228 -22.69 -4.03 7.27
C ILE A 228 -23.26 -3.85 8.67
N GLY A 229 -22.50 -4.27 9.69
CA GLY A 229 -22.91 -4.13 11.08
C GLY A 229 -22.62 -2.73 11.62
N ARG A 230 -21.32 -2.40 11.69
CA ARG A 230 -20.82 -1.09 12.13
C ARG A 230 -19.72 -0.63 11.20
N ILE A 231 -19.58 0.68 11.09
CA ILE A 231 -18.51 1.32 10.31
C ILE A 231 -17.68 2.17 11.26
N VAL A 232 -16.36 2.07 11.14
CA VAL A 232 -15.40 2.74 12.01
C VAL A 232 -14.35 3.44 11.16
N GLN A 233 -14.12 4.73 11.42
CA GLN A 233 -12.96 5.44 10.93
C GLN A 233 -11.84 5.37 11.97
N MET A 234 -10.65 5.02 11.49
CA MET A 234 -9.46 4.88 12.31
C MET A 234 -8.68 6.19 12.27
N HIS A 235 -8.66 6.91 13.38
CA HIS A 235 -7.83 8.12 13.54
C HIS A 235 -6.49 7.78 14.18
N ALA A 236 -5.63 8.79 14.35
CA ALA A 236 -4.28 8.60 14.87
C ALA A 236 -4.23 7.95 16.27
N ASN A 237 -5.18 8.28 17.15
CA ASN A 237 -5.19 7.82 18.55
C ASN A 237 -6.52 7.22 19.02
N ASN A 238 -7.58 7.33 18.23
CA ASN A 238 -8.91 6.86 18.60
C ASN A 238 -9.64 6.24 17.41
N ARG A 239 -10.80 5.67 17.70
CA ARG A 239 -11.70 5.04 16.74
C ARG A 239 -13.02 5.77 16.82
N GLU A 240 -13.53 6.22 15.68
CA GLU A 240 -14.80 6.91 15.59
C GLU A 240 -15.80 6.02 14.85
N GLU A 241 -16.91 5.68 15.50
CA GLU A 241 -18.02 5.01 14.80
C GLU A 241 -18.75 6.05 13.95
N VAL A 242 -18.89 5.76 12.66
CA VAL A 242 -19.60 6.63 11.70
C VAL A 242 -20.84 5.92 11.17
N ASP A 243 -21.88 6.70 10.86
CA ASP A 243 -23.14 6.15 10.34
C ASP A 243 -23.13 6.03 8.81
N GLU A 244 -22.35 6.83 8.10
CA GLU A 244 -22.21 6.79 6.64
C GLU A 244 -20.75 6.99 6.18
N VAL A 245 -20.44 6.52 4.98
CA VAL A 245 -19.15 6.69 4.29
C VAL A 245 -19.42 7.04 2.83
N LEU A 246 -18.77 8.10 2.34
CA LEU A 246 -19.03 8.69 1.03
C LEU A 246 -18.02 8.21 -0.04
N ALA A 247 -18.25 8.60 -1.30
CA ALA A 247 -17.35 8.27 -2.39
C ALA A 247 -15.98 8.92 -2.20
N GLY A 248 -14.93 8.10 -2.18
CA GLY A 248 -13.56 8.58 -1.95
C GLY A 248 -13.06 8.45 -0.51
N ASP A 249 -13.87 7.95 0.41
CA ASP A 249 -13.45 7.71 1.79
C ASP A 249 -12.83 6.31 1.99
N ILE A 250 -12.09 6.17 3.09
CA ILE A 250 -11.55 4.90 3.58
C ILE A 250 -12.07 4.66 4.99
N ALA A 251 -12.69 3.51 5.21
CA ALA A 251 -13.22 3.12 6.50
C ALA A 251 -13.06 1.62 6.75
N ALA A 252 -13.23 1.20 8.00
CA ALA A 252 -13.26 -0.21 8.38
C ALA A 252 -14.70 -0.65 8.67
N CYS A 253 -15.15 -1.70 8.00
CA CYS A 253 -16.43 -2.34 8.25
C CYS A 253 -16.26 -3.51 9.23
N ILE A 254 -17.19 -3.62 10.17
CA ILE A 254 -17.27 -4.73 11.13
C ILE A 254 -18.48 -5.60 10.80
N GLY A 255 -18.29 -6.92 10.85
CA GLY A 255 -19.36 -7.91 10.72
C GLY A 255 -19.45 -8.60 9.37
N LEU A 256 -18.53 -8.29 8.45
CA LEU A 256 -18.36 -9.00 7.18
C LEU A 256 -17.75 -10.38 7.45
N LYS A 257 -18.38 -11.45 6.96
CA LYS A 257 -17.96 -12.83 7.24
C LYS A 257 -17.13 -13.44 6.13
N ASP A 258 -17.57 -13.30 4.88
CA ASP A 258 -16.96 -14.00 3.75
C ASP A 258 -16.17 -13.06 2.82
N VAL A 259 -15.67 -11.93 3.33
CA VAL A 259 -14.91 -10.95 2.54
C VAL A 259 -13.41 -11.13 2.74
N THR A 260 -12.65 -11.17 1.65
CA THR A 260 -11.17 -11.27 1.66
C THR A 260 -10.51 -10.09 0.94
N THR A 261 -9.20 -9.91 1.15
CA THR A 261 -8.44 -8.82 0.53
C THR A 261 -8.49 -8.93 -1.00
N GLY A 262 -8.79 -7.81 -1.66
CA GLY A 262 -8.93 -7.71 -3.11
C GLY A 262 -10.35 -7.92 -3.63
N GLU A 263 -11.34 -8.14 -2.77
CA GLU A 263 -12.74 -8.34 -3.19
C GLU A 263 -13.52 -7.03 -3.32
N SER A 264 -14.47 -7.04 -4.25
CA SER A 264 -15.34 -5.90 -4.55
C SER A 264 -16.67 -6.01 -3.82
N LEU A 265 -17.06 -4.93 -3.16
CA LEU A 265 -18.37 -4.75 -2.52
C LEU A 265 -19.14 -3.71 -3.32
N CYS A 266 -20.39 -4.01 -3.68
CA CYS A 266 -21.18 -3.12 -4.53
C CYS A 266 -22.68 -3.16 -4.19
N SER A 267 -23.46 -2.26 -4.78
CA SER A 267 -24.92 -2.33 -4.69
C SER A 267 -25.45 -3.58 -5.42
N PRO A 268 -26.40 -4.33 -4.83
CA PRO A 268 -27.04 -5.48 -5.48
C PRO A 268 -27.74 -5.14 -6.81
N GLU A 269 -28.15 -3.89 -7.01
CA GLU A 269 -28.86 -3.46 -8.23
C GLU A 269 -27.91 -3.18 -9.40
N LYS A 270 -26.64 -2.87 -9.11
CA LYS A 270 -25.64 -2.45 -10.08
C LYS A 270 -24.30 -3.15 -9.81
N PRO A 271 -24.24 -4.49 -9.97
CA PRO A 271 -23.05 -5.25 -9.65
C PRO A 271 -21.87 -4.80 -10.50
N ILE A 272 -20.70 -4.71 -9.86
CA ILE A 272 -19.43 -4.38 -10.50
C ILE A 272 -18.31 -5.14 -9.80
N ILE A 273 -17.43 -5.74 -10.59
CA ILE A 273 -16.20 -6.41 -10.17
C ILE A 273 -15.06 -5.45 -10.51
N LEU A 274 -14.45 -4.84 -9.50
CA LEU A 274 -13.31 -3.94 -9.67
C LEU A 274 -12.04 -4.75 -10.02
N GLU A 275 -11.01 -4.07 -10.54
CA GLU A 275 -9.75 -4.70 -10.94
C GLU A 275 -9.19 -5.59 -9.82
N ARG A 276 -9.05 -6.88 -10.10
CA ARG A 276 -8.53 -7.85 -9.13
C ARG A 276 -7.05 -7.62 -8.92
N MET A 277 -6.65 -7.48 -7.65
CA MET A 277 -5.24 -7.49 -7.29
C MET A 277 -4.63 -8.84 -7.64
N VAL A 278 -3.65 -8.84 -8.57
CA VAL A 278 -2.86 -10.03 -8.89
C VAL A 278 -1.83 -10.22 -7.78
N PHE A 279 -2.05 -11.23 -6.94
CA PHE A 279 -1.09 -11.63 -5.93
C PHE A 279 -0.01 -12.53 -6.56
N PRO A 280 1.28 -12.23 -6.33
CA PRO A 280 2.37 -13.07 -6.81
C PRO A 280 2.31 -14.47 -6.17
N GLU A 281 2.86 -15.46 -6.88
CA GLU A 281 2.96 -16.81 -6.31
C GLU A 281 4.02 -16.85 -5.20
N PRO A 282 3.78 -17.60 -4.10
CA PRO A 282 4.76 -17.80 -3.05
C PRO A 282 6.04 -18.46 -3.57
N VAL A 283 7.19 -18.02 -3.08
CA VAL A 283 8.51 -18.50 -3.54
C VAL A 283 9.24 -19.38 -2.54
N ILE A 284 8.81 -19.39 -1.27
CA ILE A 284 9.38 -20.25 -0.22
C ILE A 284 8.29 -21.13 0.37
N HIS A 285 8.63 -22.39 0.64
CA HIS A 285 7.78 -23.38 1.29
C HIS A 285 8.49 -23.97 2.50
N VAL A 286 7.78 -24.05 3.63
CA VAL A 286 8.33 -24.56 4.88
C VAL A 286 7.27 -25.44 5.55
N ALA A 287 7.69 -26.55 6.15
CA ALA A 287 6.81 -27.41 6.93
C ALA A 287 6.68 -26.85 8.35
N VAL A 288 5.46 -26.87 8.87
CA VAL A 288 5.14 -26.45 10.22
C VAL A 288 4.44 -27.59 10.94
N GLU A 289 4.95 -27.92 12.11
CA GLU A 289 4.42 -28.99 12.96
C GLU A 289 4.05 -28.45 14.33
N PRO A 290 2.84 -28.78 14.85
CA PRO A 290 2.44 -28.35 16.18
C PRO A 290 3.23 -29.12 17.24
N LYS A 291 3.62 -28.48 18.34
CA LYS A 291 4.33 -29.18 19.42
C LYS A 291 3.44 -30.14 20.20
N THR A 292 2.15 -29.84 20.30
CA THR A 292 1.18 -30.66 21.03
C THR A 292 -0.05 -30.97 20.18
N LYS A 293 -0.78 -32.04 20.52
CA LYS A 293 -2.04 -32.37 19.83
C LYS A 293 -3.11 -31.28 19.98
N SER A 294 -3.17 -30.60 21.12
CA SER A 294 -4.08 -29.46 21.33
C SER A 294 -3.72 -28.26 20.43
N ASP A 295 -2.44 -28.10 20.12
CA ASP A 295 -1.99 -27.04 19.22
C ASP A 295 -2.32 -27.35 17.76
N GLN A 296 -2.54 -28.60 17.39
CA GLN A 296 -2.88 -28.99 16.01
C GLN A 296 -4.20 -28.35 15.53
N GLU A 297 -5.26 -28.41 16.34
CA GLU A 297 -6.55 -27.79 16.00
C GLU A 297 -6.45 -26.27 15.98
N LYS A 298 -5.76 -25.68 16.97
CA LYS A 298 -5.56 -24.23 17.05
C LYS A 298 -4.70 -23.71 15.91
N MET A 299 -3.68 -24.46 15.50
CA MET A 299 -2.81 -24.15 14.37
C MET A 299 -3.60 -24.09 13.08
N GLY A 300 -4.46 -25.08 12.81
CA GLY A 300 -5.32 -25.06 11.63
C GLY A 300 -6.22 -23.82 11.56
N LEU A 301 -6.82 -23.44 12.68
CA LEU A 301 -7.64 -22.23 12.78
C LEU A 301 -6.82 -20.94 12.60
N ALA A 302 -5.65 -20.85 13.24
CA ALA A 302 -4.78 -19.68 13.16
C ALA A 302 -4.23 -19.48 11.74
N LEU A 303 -3.70 -20.54 11.13
CA LEU A 303 -3.19 -20.52 9.76
C LEU A 303 -4.29 -20.17 8.74
N GLY A 304 -5.51 -20.69 8.93
CA GLY A 304 -6.66 -20.33 8.11
C GLY A 304 -7.01 -18.84 8.20
N ARG A 305 -7.00 -18.25 9.40
CA ARG A 305 -7.24 -16.80 9.59
C ARG A 305 -6.13 -15.95 8.97
N LEU A 306 -4.87 -16.33 9.18
CA LEU A 306 -3.72 -15.61 8.60
C LEU A 306 -3.73 -15.66 7.07
N ALA A 307 -4.15 -16.79 6.47
CA ALA A 307 -4.31 -16.92 5.02
C ALA A 307 -5.48 -16.08 4.45
N GLN A 308 -6.51 -15.80 5.25
CA GLN A 308 -7.59 -14.87 4.86
C GLN A 308 -7.14 -13.40 4.92
N GLU A 309 -6.26 -13.05 5.87
CA GLU A 309 -5.69 -11.71 5.99
C GLU A 309 -4.68 -11.40 4.87
N ASP A 310 -3.81 -12.37 4.55
CA ASP A 310 -2.77 -12.24 3.52
C ASP A 310 -2.95 -13.27 2.38
N PRO A 311 -3.45 -12.86 1.20
CA PRO A 311 -3.61 -13.74 0.05
C PRO A 311 -2.28 -14.27 -0.54
N SER A 312 -1.16 -13.64 -0.22
CA SER A 312 0.18 -14.11 -0.62
C SER A 312 0.69 -15.25 0.27
N PHE A 313 0.03 -15.48 1.41
CA PHE A 313 0.29 -16.60 2.29
C PHE A 313 -0.61 -17.79 1.91
N ARG A 314 -0.02 -18.95 1.65
CA ARG A 314 -0.77 -20.17 1.31
C ARG A 314 -0.45 -21.29 2.27
N VAL A 315 -1.49 -22.03 2.64
CA VAL A 315 -1.41 -23.19 3.51
C VAL A 315 -1.93 -24.39 2.73
N ARG A 316 -1.16 -25.48 2.72
CA ARG A 316 -1.59 -26.75 2.15
C ARG A 316 -1.17 -27.89 3.06
N SER A 317 -1.96 -28.96 3.07
CA SER A 317 -1.56 -30.23 3.69
C SER A 317 -1.00 -31.12 2.60
N ASP A 318 0.17 -31.70 2.86
CA ASP A 318 0.78 -32.68 1.96
C ASP A 318 0.16 -34.06 2.23
N GLU A 319 -0.46 -34.65 1.21
CA GLU A 319 -1.20 -35.91 1.38
C GLU A 319 -0.29 -37.14 1.60
N GLU A 320 0.96 -37.08 1.15
CA GLU A 320 1.90 -38.20 1.26
C GLU A 320 2.62 -38.23 2.62
N SER A 321 3.11 -37.08 3.09
CA SER A 321 3.79 -36.95 4.38
C SER A 321 2.84 -36.62 5.54
N GLY A 322 1.64 -36.12 5.27
CA GLY A 322 0.70 -35.63 6.27
C GLY A 322 1.13 -34.29 6.91
N GLN A 323 2.20 -33.66 6.43
CA GLN A 323 2.71 -32.40 6.98
C GLN A 323 1.87 -31.20 6.53
N THR A 324 1.79 -30.18 7.39
CA THR A 324 1.23 -28.88 7.00
C THR A 324 2.35 -28.02 6.43
N ILE A 325 2.23 -27.62 5.17
CA ILE A 325 3.19 -26.78 4.47
C ILE A 325 2.63 -25.37 4.37
N ILE A 326 3.38 -24.40 4.87
CA ILE A 326 3.11 -22.98 4.71
C ILE A 326 4.01 -22.39 3.62
N SER A 327 3.46 -21.45 2.86
CA SER A 327 4.14 -20.85 1.71
C SER A 327 4.01 -19.34 1.77
N GLY A 328 5.11 -18.63 1.48
CA GLY A 328 5.13 -17.17 1.54
C GLY A 328 6.12 -16.53 0.57
N MET A 329 6.21 -15.21 0.66
CA MET A 329 7.01 -14.36 -0.23
C MET A 329 8.51 -14.32 0.10
N GLY A 330 8.91 -14.82 1.27
CA GLY A 330 10.30 -14.80 1.74
C GLY A 330 10.41 -15.34 3.16
N GLU A 331 11.65 -15.50 3.62
CA GLU A 331 11.97 -16.07 4.94
C GLU A 331 11.41 -15.21 6.06
N LEU A 332 11.71 -13.90 6.04
CA LEU A 332 11.19 -12.94 7.01
C LEU A 332 9.65 -12.91 7.06
N HIS A 333 8.99 -13.10 5.90
CA HIS A 333 7.53 -13.16 5.88
C HIS A 333 7.04 -14.37 6.69
N LEU A 334 7.59 -15.56 6.44
CA LEU A 334 7.21 -16.76 7.18
C LEU A 334 7.54 -16.67 8.67
N ASP A 335 8.68 -16.07 9.03
CA ASP A 335 9.06 -15.86 10.43
C ASP A 335 8.03 -14.98 11.17
N ILE A 336 7.59 -13.90 10.53
CA ILE A 336 6.54 -13.03 11.10
C ILE A 336 5.23 -13.79 11.25
N ILE A 337 4.83 -14.61 10.28
CA ILE A 337 3.60 -15.42 10.38
C ILE A 337 3.68 -16.39 11.55
N VAL A 338 4.81 -17.08 11.74
CA VAL A 338 5.01 -18.03 12.85
C VAL A 338 5.02 -17.30 14.19
N ASP A 339 5.68 -16.15 14.30
CA ASP A 339 5.68 -15.33 15.51
C ASP A 339 4.27 -14.78 15.83
N ARG A 340 3.52 -14.31 14.82
CA ARG A 340 2.11 -13.91 14.97
C ARG A 340 1.25 -15.07 15.47
N MET A 341 1.41 -16.25 14.89
CA MET A 341 0.71 -17.45 15.34
C MET A 341 1.00 -17.76 16.83
N LYS A 342 2.25 -17.59 17.26
CA LYS A 342 2.64 -17.78 18.66
C LYS A 342 2.05 -16.69 19.58
N ARG A 343 2.12 -15.41 19.20
CA ARG A 343 1.70 -14.28 20.04
C ARG A 343 0.18 -14.08 20.08
N GLU A 344 -0.48 -14.16 18.94
CA GLU A 344 -1.91 -13.86 18.79
C GLU A 344 -2.78 -15.06 19.13
N PHE A 345 -2.33 -16.28 18.80
CA PHE A 345 -3.13 -17.50 18.98
C PHE A 345 -2.58 -18.44 20.07
N GLY A 346 -1.43 -18.13 20.64
CA GLY A 346 -0.81 -18.94 21.70
C GLY A 346 -0.40 -20.34 21.22
N VAL A 347 -0.14 -20.52 19.93
CA VAL A 347 0.20 -21.81 19.32
C VAL A 347 1.71 -21.92 19.18
N GLU A 348 2.31 -22.91 19.84
CA GLU A 348 3.71 -23.24 19.62
C GLU A 348 3.86 -24.26 18.51
N ALA A 349 4.59 -23.89 17.46
CA ALA A 349 4.93 -24.77 16.36
C ALA A 349 6.44 -24.77 16.07
N SER A 350 6.90 -25.89 15.52
CA SER A 350 8.26 -26.07 15.03
C SER A 350 8.27 -25.89 13.52
N VAL A 351 9.32 -25.26 13.02
CA VAL A 351 9.49 -24.92 11.60
C VAL A 351 10.63 -25.76 11.05
N GLY A 352 10.42 -26.44 9.92
CA GLY A 352 11.40 -27.34 9.32
C GLY A 352 11.29 -27.44 7.80
N ALA A 353 12.29 -28.07 7.18
CA ALA A 353 12.26 -28.31 5.74
C ALA A 353 11.12 -29.30 5.39
N PRO A 354 10.37 -29.07 4.30
CA PRO A 354 9.38 -30.04 3.83
C PRO A 354 10.01 -31.40 3.53
N GLN A 355 9.33 -32.48 3.92
CA GLN A 355 9.78 -33.83 3.57
C GLN A 355 9.58 -34.11 2.08
N VAL A 356 10.51 -34.86 1.50
CA VAL A 356 10.42 -35.31 0.10
C VAL A 356 9.78 -36.69 0.08
N ALA A 357 8.74 -36.86 -0.73
CA ALA A 357 8.16 -38.15 -1.03
C ALA A 357 9.11 -39.00 -1.88
N TYR A 358 9.81 -39.95 -1.25
CA TYR A 358 10.65 -40.89 -1.96
C TYR A 358 9.80 -41.92 -2.71
N ARG A 359 10.16 -42.19 -3.96
CA ARG A 359 9.55 -43.23 -4.79
C ARG A 359 10.60 -44.29 -5.11
N GLU A 360 10.21 -45.55 -5.01
CA GLU A 360 11.08 -46.68 -5.34
C GLU A 360 10.64 -47.29 -6.67
N ALA A 361 11.63 -47.63 -7.50
CA ALA A 361 11.42 -48.36 -8.74
C ALA A 361 12.56 -49.34 -8.98
N ILE A 362 12.23 -50.51 -9.52
CA ILE A 362 13.23 -51.50 -9.92
C ILE A 362 13.88 -51.08 -11.24
N LYS A 363 15.22 -51.08 -11.28
CA LYS A 363 15.98 -50.71 -12.50
C LYS A 363 16.10 -51.85 -13.52
N LYS A 364 15.98 -53.10 -13.06
CA LYS A 364 16.19 -54.30 -13.88
C LYS A 364 14.96 -55.19 -13.82
N LYS A 365 14.67 -55.85 -14.94
CA LYS A 365 13.67 -56.91 -14.99
C LYS A 365 14.25 -58.15 -14.32
N VAL A 366 13.56 -58.68 -13.32
CA VAL A 366 13.97 -59.88 -12.55
C VAL A 366 12.80 -60.84 -12.52
N GLU A 367 13.07 -62.13 -12.70
CA GLU A 367 12.09 -63.21 -12.58
C GLU A 367 12.33 -63.93 -11.25
N ILE A 368 11.29 -64.04 -10.41
CA ILE A 368 11.37 -64.61 -9.06
C ILE A 368 10.18 -65.55 -8.86
N GLU A 369 10.44 -66.74 -8.33
CA GLU A 369 9.42 -67.71 -7.92
C GLU A 369 9.26 -67.69 -6.39
N GLY A 370 8.06 -67.39 -5.89
CA GLY A 370 7.73 -67.39 -4.47
C GLY A 370 6.87 -68.60 -4.09
N LYS A 371 7.42 -69.56 -3.36
CA LYS A 371 6.65 -70.73 -2.87
C LYS A 371 6.16 -70.48 -1.45
N PHE A 372 4.86 -70.22 -1.31
CA PHE A 372 4.20 -70.08 -0.01
C PHE A 372 3.63 -71.43 0.45
N VAL A 373 4.32 -72.11 1.36
CA VAL A 373 3.87 -73.41 1.91
C VAL A 373 3.21 -73.18 3.26
N LYS A 374 1.88 -73.26 3.31
CA LYS A 374 1.11 -73.35 4.55
C LYS A 374 0.78 -74.80 4.85
N GLN A 375 1.11 -75.27 6.05
CA GLN A 375 0.66 -76.56 6.55
C GLN A 375 -0.70 -76.38 7.20
N SER A 376 -1.73 -76.96 6.62
CA SER A 376 -3.08 -76.99 7.20
C SER A 376 -3.09 -77.92 8.42
N GLY A 377 -2.64 -77.46 9.59
CA GLY A 377 -2.74 -78.26 10.82
C GLY A 377 -1.96 -77.86 12.08
N GLY A 378 -1.22 -76.75 12.13
CA GLY A 378 -0.54 -76.35 13.37
C GLY A 378 0.48 -75.22 13.20
N LYS A 379 0.99 -74.68 14.31
CA LYS A 379 1.80 -73.43 14.39
C LYS A 379 3.07 -73.49 13.52
N GLY A 380 2.95 -72.94 12.32
CA GLY A 380 3.99 -72.42 11.45
C GLY A 380 3.43 -71.22 10.73
#